data_AF-M0AH02-F1
#
_entry.id   AF-M0AH02-F1
#
_cell.length_a   1.000
_cell.length_b   1.000
_cell.length_c   1.000
_cell.angle_alpha   90.00
_cell.angle_beta   90.00
_cell.angle_gamma   90.00
#
_symmetry.space_group_name_H-M   'P 1'
#
loop_
_entity.id
_entity.type
_entity.pdbx_description
1 polymer ?
#
loop_
_entity_poly.entity_id
_entity_poly.type
_entity_poly.pdbx_seq_one_letter_code
_entity_poly.pdbx_strand_id
1 'polypeptide(L)'
;MTPNACDGCGRPVTVAGGVANLWTFGENDGSDGSAITLELQDGTDHLLCYPCLDVVPDNPIADDIARLERVDHENSRVAPASRSSSKHP
;
A
#
# COMPACT_ATOMS: atom_id res chain seq x y z
N MET A 1 6.38 4.80 -19.45
CA MET A 1 5.58 4.03 -18.48
C MET A 1 5.56 4.87 -17.21
N THR A 2 4.40 5.28 -16.72
CA THR A 2 4.30 5.96 -15.43
C THR A 2 4.40 4.89 -14.34
N PRO A 3 5.24 5.04 -13.30
CA PRO A 3 5.26 4.09 -12.20
C PRO A 3 3.88 4.01 -11.56
N ASN A 4 3.44 2.81 -11.19
CA ASN A 4 2.23 2.67 -10.38
C ASN A 4 2.50 3.27 -8.99
N ALA A 5 1.47 3.74 -8.29
CA ALA A 5 1.63 4.28 -6.94
C ALA A 5 0.99 3.32 -5.91
N CYS A 6 1.62 3.19 -4.74
CA CYS A 6 1.02 2.52 -3.60
C CYS A 6 -0.23 3.29 -3.15
N ASP A 7 -1.36 2.61 -3.04
CA ASP A 7 -2.65 3.22 -2.70
C ASP A 7 -2.70 3.74 -1.26
N GLY A 8 -1.86 3.19 -0.37
CA GLY A 8 -1.70 3.70 0.99
C GLY A 8 -0.81 4.94 1.04
N CYS A 9 0.49 4.76 0.77
CA CYS A 9 1.49 5.81 1.03
C CYS A 9 1.94 6.63 -0.19
N GLY A 10 1.32 6.42 -1.35
CA GLY A 10 1.59 7.15 -2.59
C GLY A 10 2.99 6.94 -3.17
N ARG A 11 3.72 5.89 -2.75
CA ARG A 11 5.09 5.62 -3.24
C ARG A 11 5.06 5.09 -4.66
N PRO A 12 5.93 5.58 -5.56
CA PRO A 12 6.12 4.92 -6.85
C PRO A 12 6.59 3.49 -6.62
N VAL A 13 5.92 2.52 -7.21
CA VAL A 13 6.19 1.10 -7.03
C VAL A 13 6.15 0.37 -8.35
N THR A 14 6.89 -0.74 -8.40
CA THR A 14 6.79 -1.71 -9.48
C THR A 14 5.92 -2.87 -9.02
N VAL A 15 4.86 -3.15 -9.77
CA VAL A 15 3.94 -4.26 -9.49
C VAL A 15 4.67 -5.55 -9.80
N ALA A 16 4.94 -6.35 -8.76
CA ALA A 16 5.53 -7.67 -8.91
C ALA A 16 4.45 -8.68 -9.35
N GLY A 17 4.01 -8.56 -10.61
CA GLY A 17 3.31 -9.65 -11.32
C GLY A 17 1.81 -9.49 -11.55
N GLY A 18 1.43 -9.58 -12.82
CA GLY A 18 0.13 -10.09 -13.26
C GLY A 18 0.35 -11.37 -14.05
N VAL A 19 -0.48 -12.40 -13.83
CA VAL A 19 -0.41 -13.68 -14.55
C VAL A 19 -0.87 -13.50 -15.99
N ALA A 20 0.01 -13.02 -16.87
CA ALA A 20 -0.21 -13.12 -18.31
C ALA A 20 1.08 -13.25 -19.13
N ASN A 21 2.24 -12.83 -18.64
CA ASN A 21 3.47 -12.99 -19.41
C ASN A 21 4.69 -13.23 -18.50
N LEU A 22 5.18 -14.47 -18.58
CA LEU A 22 6.59 -14.83 -18.49
C LEU A 22 7.54 -13.63 -18.79
N TRP A 23 8.45 -13.34 -17.86
CA TRP A 23 9.59 -12.41 -18.03
C TRP A 23 9.24 -10.91 -18.13
N THR A 24 9.19 -10.24 -16.99
CA THR A 24 9.77 -8.89 -16.88
C THR A 24 10.36 -8.79 -15.49
N PHE A 25 11.60 -9.22 -15.35
CA PHE A 25 12.44 -8.67 -14.29
C PHE A 25 12.54 -7.19 -14.63
N GLY A 26 11.83 -6.36 -13.87
CA GLY A 26 11.97 -4.92 -13.97
C GLY A 26 13.44 -4.60 -13.77
N GLU A 27 14.10 -4.28 -14.87
CA GLU A 27 15.35 -3.53 -14.86
C GLU A 27 15.15 -2.41 -13.83
N ASN A 28 16.10 -2.26 -12.90
CA ASN A 28 16.10 -1.18 -11.91
C ASN A 28 16.00 0.17 -12.65
N ASP A 29 14.78 0.65 -12.91
CA ASP A 29 14.48 1.89 -13.59
C ASP A 29 14.44 3.09 -12.62
N GLY A 30 14.94 2.89 -11.39
CA GLY A 30 14.83 3.86 -10.31
C GLY A 30 13.47 3.85 -9.61
N SER A 31 12.63 2.84 -9.88
CA SER A 31 11.36 2.64 -9.19
C SER A 31 11.60 2.01 -7.82
N ASP A 32 11.61 2.84 -6.80
CA ASP A 32 11.82 2.48 -5.41
C ASP A 32 10.66 1.65 -4.84
N GLY A 33 10.84 0.32 -4.77
CA GLY A 33 10.02 -0.59 -3.99
C GLY A 33 9.09 -1.51 -4.80
N SER A 34 9.01 -2.76 -4.35
CA SER A 34 8.06 -3.76 -4.87
C SER A 34 6.70 -3.65 -4.19
N ALA A 35 5.63 -3.91 -4.94
CA ALA A 35 4.26 -3.93 -4.43
C ALA A 35 3.49 -5.15 -4.92
N ILE A 36 2.47 -5.54 -4.16
CA ILE A 36 1.49 -6.58 -4.48
C ILE A 36 0.07 -6.02 -4.32
N THR A 37 -0.86 -6.54 -5.11
CA THR A 37 -2.28 -6.22 -4.98
C THR A 37 -2.89 -7.05 -3.85
N LEU A 38 -3.52 -6.37 -2.90
CA LEU A 38 -4.29 -6.94 -1.80
C LEU A 38 -5.79 -6.79 -2.09
N GLU A 39 -6.52 -7.89 -2.10
CA GLU A 39 -7.99 -7.89 -2.13
C GLU A 39 -8.53 -7.79 -0.69
N LEU A 40 -9.41 -6.82 -0.43
CA LEU A 40 -10.04 -6.61 0.86
C LEU A 40 -11.36 -7.40 0.98
N GLN A 41 -11.87 -7.52 2.21
CA GLN A 41 -13.11 -8.26 2.51
C GLN A 41 -14.37 -7.66 1.85
N ASP A 42 -14.35 -6.38 1.49
CA ASP A 42 -15.42 -5.71 0.74
C ASP A 42 -15.30 -5.90 -0.79
N GLY A 43 -14.28 -6.64 -1.25
CA GLY A 43 -14.02 -6.97 -2.64
C GLY A 43 -13.27 -5.89 -3.42
N THR A 44 -12.70 -4.88 -2.76
CA THR A 44 -11.82 -3.90 -3.42
C THR A 44 -10.38 -4.38 -3.49
N ASP A 45 -9.71 -4.05 -4.58
CA ASP A 45 -8.29 -4.32 -4.78
C ASP A 45 -7.47 -3.06 -4.50
N HIS A 46 -6.39 -3.21 -3.73
CA HIS A 46 -5.46 -2.13 -3.41
C HIS A 46 -4.02 -2.55 -3.66
N LEU A 47 -3.25 -1.74 -4.39
CA LEU A 47 -1.84 -1.95 -4.63
C LEU A 47 -1.01 -1.41 -3.45
N LEU A 48 -0.35 -2.30 -2.70
CA LEU A 48 0.41 -1.91 -1.51
C LEU A 48 1.89 -2.30 -1.63
N CYS A 49 2.78 -1.39 -1.24
CA CYS A 49 4.20 -1.70 -1.06
C CYS A 49 4.43 -2.53 0.20
N TYR A 50 5.53 -3.30 0.22
CA TYR A 50 5.89 -4.11 1.38
C TYR A 50 5.90 -3.37 2.73
N PRO A 51 6.46 -2.15 2.85
CA PRO A 51 6.41 -1.39 4.11
C PRO A 51 4.99 -1.08 4.59
N CYS A 52 4.03 -0.90 3.69
CA CYS A 52 2.62 -0.74 4.06
C CYS A 52 1.99 -2.06 4.51
N LEU A 53 2.32 -3.16 3.83
CA LEU A 53 1.84 -4.49 4.18
C LEU A 53 2.36 -4.97 5.53
N ASP A 54 3.54 -4.54 5.96
CA ASP A 54 4.09 -4.89 7.28
C ASP A 54 3.37 -4.22 8.45
N VAL A 55 2.65 -3.12 8.21
CA VAL A 55 2.01 -2.32 9.27
C VAL A 55 0.49 -2.30 9.20
N VAL A 56 -0.08 -2.76 8.09
CA VAL A 56 -1.52 -2.90 7.94
C VAL A 56 -2.04 -4.01 8.88
N PRO A 57 -3.21 -3.86 9.52
CA PRO A 57 -3.79 -4.93 10.34
C PRO A 57 -4.11 -6.19 9.51
N ASP A 58 -4.22 -7.36 10.17
CA ASP A 58 -4.50 -8.65 9.50
C ASP A 58 -5.80 -8.69 8.70
N ASN A 59 -6.82 -7.93 9.12
CA ASN A 59 -8.10 -7.80 8.41
C ASN A 59 -8.35 -6.31 8.09
N PRO A 60 -7.64 -5.74 7.11
CA PRO A 60 -7.78 -4.33 6.81
C PRO A 60 -9.12 -4.03 6.14
N ILE A 61 -9.61 -2.84 6.43
CA ILE A 61 -10.66 -2.20 5.65
C ILE A 61 -10.08 -1.03 4.85
N ALA A 62 -10.84 -0.50 3.89
CA ALA A 62 -10.41 0.62 3.06
C ALA A 62 -9.95 1.85 3.88
N ASP A 63 -10.52 2.09 5.07
CA ASP A 63 -10.08 3.16 5.98
C ASP A 63 -8.66 2.95 6.51
N ASP A 64 -8.26 1.70 6.81
CA ASP A 64 -6.90 1.39 7.24
C ASP A 64 -5.90 1.69 6.13
N ILE A 65 -6.28 1.39 4.87
CA ILE A 65 -5.45 1.70 3.71
C ILE A 65 -5.28 3.21 3.54
N ALA A 66 -6.38 3.96 3.62
CA ALA A 66 -6.37 5.42 3.50
C ALA A 66 -5.56 6.13 4.61
N ARG A 67 -5.29 5.43 5.72
CA ARG A 67 -4.50 5.94 6.84
C ARG A 67 -3.02 5.58 6.76
N LEU A 68 -2.60 4.80 5.77
CA LEU A 68 -1.19 4.48 5.59
C LEU A 68 -0.41 5.72 5.15
N GLU A 69 0.71 5.96 5.82
CA GLU A 69 1.59 7.09 5.53
C GLU A 69 3.01 6.61 5.32
N ARG A 70 3.73 7.29 4.43
CA ARG A 70 5.18 7.11 4.28
C ARG A 70 5.90 7.83 5.42
N VAL A 71 6.79 7.14 6.11
CA VAL A 71 7.68 7.74 7.11
C VAL A 71 8.98 8.19 6.44
N ASP A 72 9.63 7.28 5.74
CA ASP A 72 10.89 7.51 5.03
C ASP A 72 10.97 6.59 3.80
N HIS A 73 12.15 6.31 3.28
CA HIS A 73 12.30 5.48 2.09
C HIS A 73 11.99 3.98 2.34
N GLU A 74 12.18 3.47 3.54
CA GLU A 74 12.06 2.04 3.84
C GLU A 74 10.87 1.75 4.75
N ASN A 75 10.30 2.77 5.40
CA ASN A 75 9.26 2.60 6.40
C ASN A 75 7.93 3.30 6.07
N SER A 76 6.84 2.66 6.48
CA SER A 76 5.48 3.22 6.52
C SER A 76 4.89 3.07 7.92
N ARG A 77 3.77 3.75 8.17
CA ARG A 77 2.99 3.62 9.41
C ARG A 77 1.51 3.78 9.14
N VAL A 78 0.68 3.34 10.08
CA VAL A 78 -0.75 3.69 10.10
C VAL A 78 -0.92 4.97 10.92
N ALA A 79 -1.43 6.04 10.30
CA ALA A 79 -1.78 7.28 10.99
C ALA A 79 -2.81 7.01 12.08
N PRO A 80 -2.75 7.62 13.27
CA PRO A 80 -3.75 7.39 14.31
C PRO A 80 -5.14 7.73 13.79
N ALA A 81 -6.15 6.94 14.17
CA ALA A 81 -7.54 7.27 13.82
C ALA A 81 -7.81 8.68 14.33
N SER A 82 -8.24 9.57 13.44
CA SER A 82 -8.69 10.90 13.81
C SER A 82 -9.64 10.72 14.97
N ARG A 83 -9.27 11.24 16.15
CA ARG A 83 -10.13 11.20 17.34
C ARG A 83 -11.35 12.06 17.04
N SER A 84 -12.32 11.51 16.32
CA SER A 84 -13.69 12.00 16.36
C SER A 84 -14.17 11.74 17.77
N SER A 85 -14.03 12.78 18.59
CA SER A 85 -14.69 12.99 19.87
C SER A 85 -15.78 11.97 20.17
N SER A 86 -15.44 10.90 20.90
CA SER A 86 -16.38 10.39 21.90
C SER A 86 -16.29 11.34 23.09
N LYS A 87 -16.83 12.53 22.87
CA LYS A 87 -17.31 13.40 23.91
C LYS A 87 -18.67 12.84 24.33
N HIS A 88 -18.75 12.56 25.63
CA HIS A 88 -19.93 12.47 26.51
C HIS A 88 -20.70 11.15 26.66
N PRO A 89 -21.33 10.93 27.83
CA PRO A 89 -21.28 11.70 29.09
C PRO A 89 -20.40 11.08 30.19
#